data_AF-A0AA38H749-F1
#
_entry.id   AF-A0AA38H749-F1
#
_cell.length_a   1.000
_cell.length_b   1.000
_cell.length_c   1.000
_cell.angle_alpha   90.00
_cell.angle_beta   90.00
_cell.angle_gamma   90.00
#
_symmetry.space_group_name_H-M   'P 1'
#
loop_
_entity.id
_entity.type
_entity.pdbx_description
1 polymer ?
#
loop_
_entity_poly.entity_id
_entity_poly.type
_entity_poly.pdbx_seq_one_letter_code
_entity_poly.pdbx_strand_id
1 'polypeptide(L)'
;MTDSKYKHLTDTEAQHFLEHGWVRIPNAIDPQYFSWLDDFWPRAGMDPGDKSTWVPEYIKLPRHREARCEEFCPEAWPKILDIVGGEDKIDPVRERWFGDQFIVNFGYAKQLYEAPEGIDPPLEHLYTHLGKCEKLSTVVANKGDLIITHSLLPHTYTPNHCHFPRIITNPHVNLVEPWDLNRPDRNYTLCEQVILRALGRESIPEYKPTRERLAYYPRTAFFKRERVKGELERMIAAAEAKGGSKADVDSVYLRGEEAIKEHERRNGYDKEFGPNGVLSKYDVDGKARAPVTITKQQVV
;
A
#
# COMPACT_ATOMS: atom_id res chain seq x y z
N MET A 1 -14.62 22.43 -27.32
CA MET A 1 -13.74 21.68 -26.40
C MET A 1 -14.38 21.80 -25.04
N THR A 2 -14.94 20.72 -24.52
CA THR A 2 -15.42 20.68 -23.13
C THR A 2 -14.19 20.76 -22.24
N ASP A 3 -14.15 21.74 -21.33
CA ASP A 3 -13.11 21.76 -20.30
C ASP A 3 -13.14 20.42 -19.56
N SER A 4 -11.97 19.79 -19.38
CA SER A 4 -11.89 18.53 -18.64
C SER A 4 -12.40 18.76 -17.22
N LYS A 5 -13.16 17.79 -16.69
CA LYS A 5 -13.65 17.82 -15.31
C LYS A 5 -12.49 17.73 -14.30
N TYR A 6 -11.33 17.24 -14.73
CA TYR A 6 -10.17 16.94 -13.89
C TYR A 6 -9.04 17.93 -14.15
N LYS A 7 -8.26 18.23 -13.11
CA LYS A 7 -7.17 19.22 -13.22
C LYS A 7 -5.90 18.63 -13.86
N HIS A 8 -5.68 17.34 -13.66
CA HIS A 8 -4.43 16.64 -13.99
C HIS A 8 -4.66 15.31 -14.72
N LEU A 9 -5.74 14.59 -14.40
CA LEU A 9 -6.13 13.42 -15.18
C LEU A 9 -6.65 13.85 -16.55
N THR A 10 -6.26 13.10 -17.58
CA THR A 10 -6.96 13.16 -18.86
C THR A 10 -8.31 12.46 -18.77
N ASP A 11 -9.27 12.86 -19.60
CA ASP A 11 -10.59 12.20 -19.65
C ASP A 11 -10.46 10.69 -19.95
N THR A 12 -9.49 10.30 -20.79
CA THR A 12 -9.18 8.90 -21.08
C THR A 12 -8.70 8.14 -19.85
N GLU A 13 -7.79 8.72 -19.06
CA GLU A 13 -7.31 8.10 -17.83
C GLU A 13 -8.41 7.98 -16.77
N ALA A 14 -9.22 9.02 -16.61
CA ALA A 14 -10.36 9.00 -15.70
C ALA A 14 -11.39 7.94 -16.12
N GLN A 15 -11.71 7.86 -17.41
CA GLN A 15 -12.61 6.84 -17.95
C GLN A 15 -12.05 5.43 -17.76
N HIS A 16 -10.74 5.23 -17.97
CA HIS A 16 -10.07 3.96 -17.74
C HIS A 16 -10.13 3.55 -16.25
N PHE A 17 -9.90 4.50 -15.33
CA PHE A 17 -10.03 4.25 -13.90
C PHE A 17 -11.48 3.92 -13.52
N LEU A 18 -12.46 4.66 -14.05
CA LEU A 18 -13.88 4.34 -13.84
C LEU A 18 -14.20 2.94 -14.32
N GLU A 19 -13.72 2.54 -15.51
CA GLU A 19 -14.02 1.24 -16.11
C GLU A 19 -13.35 0.08 -15.37
N HIS A 20 -12.06 0.21 -15.05
CA HIS A 20 -11.25 -0.91 -14.58
C HIS A 20 -10.87 -0.84 -13.10
N GLY A 21 -11.09 0.29 -12.44
CA GLY A 21 -10.67 0.53 -11.06
C GLY A 21 -9.17 0.71 -10.89
N TRP A 22 -8.41 0.92 -11.98
CA TRP A 22 -6.98 1.20 -11.92
C TRP A 22 -6.56 2.08 -13.09
N VAL A 23 -5.41 2.74 -12.97
CA VAL A 23 -4.75 3.48 -14.05
C VAL A 23 -3.23 3.43 -13.88
N ARG A 24 -2.50 3.29 -14.98
CA ARG A 24 -1.02 3.33 -15.00
C ARG A 24 -0.55 4.73 -15.35
N ILE A 25 0.34 5.27 -14.52
CA ILE A 25 1.06 6.52 -14.77
C ILE A 25 2.51 6.16 -15.14
N PRO A 26 2.91 6.33 -16.41
CA PRO A 26 4.26 5.98 -16.84
C PRO A 26 5.30 6.96 -16.30
N ASN A 27 6.49 6.46 -15.93
CA ASN A 27 7.61 7.27 -15.42
C ASN A 27 7.22 8.24 -14.28
N ALA A 28 6.29 7.81 -13.43
CA ALA A 28 5.76 8.62 -12.35
C ALA A 28 6.74 8.85 -11.21
N ILE A 29 7.63 7.89 -10.94
CA ILE A 29 8.59 7.95 -9.83
C ILE A 29 9.76 8.84 -10.23
N ASP A 30 10.11 9.81 -9.38
CA ASP A 30 11.28 10.64 -9.59
C ASP A 30 12.56 9.78 -9.59
N PRO A 31 13.38 9.84 -10.66
CA PRO A 31 14.59 9.04 -10.79
C PRO A 31 15.60 9.17 -9.63
N GLN A 32 15.57 10.27 -8.86
CA GLN A 32 16.45 10.44 -7.69
C GLN A 32 16.30 9.30 -6.68
N TYR A 33 15.08 8.74 -6.56
CA TYR A 33 14.78 7.66 -5.61
C TYR A 33 15.18 6.27 -6.12
N PHE A 34 15.64 6.13 -7.37
CA PHE A 34 16.13 4.85 -7.87
C PHE A 34 17.41 4.38 -7.17
N SER A 35 18.17 5.33 -6.59
CA SER A 35 19.32 5.05 -5.73
C SER A 35 18.96 4.21 -4.50
N TRP A 36 17.69 4.18 -4.08
CA TRP A 36 17.25 3.32 -2.97
C TRP A 36 17.38 1.82 -3.28
N LEU A 37 17.60 1.44 -4.53
CA LEU A 37 17.85 0.06 -4.95
C LEU A 37 19.34 -0.32 -4.85
N ASP A 38 20.25 0.65 -4.67
CA ASP A 38 21.70 0.41 -4.72
C ASP A 38 22.20 -0.50 -3.59
N ASP A 39 21.43 -0.59 -2.50
CA ASP A 39 21.71 -1.46 -1.35
C ASP A 39 20.67 -2.58 -1.18
N PHE A 40 19.87 -2.87 -2.21
CA PHE A 40 18.87 -3.95 -2.17
C PHE A 40 19.47 -5.29 -1.78
N TRP A 41 20.60 -5.69 -2.37
CA TRP A 41 21.23 -6.99 -2.12
C TRP A 41 21.77 -7.14 -0.69
N PRO A 42 22.55 -6.17 -0.16
CA PRO A 42 22.87 -6.14 1.28
C PRO A 42 21.64 -6.24 2.17
N ARG A 43 20.57 -5.48 1.88
CA ARG A 43 19.34 -5.52 2.67
C ARG A 43 18.65 -6.87 2.61
N ALA A 44 18.50 -7.45 1.43
CA ALA A 44 17.96 -8.79 1.25
C ALA A 44 18.81 -9.89 1.92
N GLY A 45 20.11 -9.63 2.13
CA GLY A 45 21.05 -10.63 2.63
C GLY A 45 21.33 -11.70 1.59
N MET A 46 21.33 -11.32 0.32
CA MET A 46 21.42 -12.22 -0.84
C MET A 46 22.56 -11.77 -1.75
N ASP A 47 23.17 -12.73 -2.43
CA ASP A 47 24.21 -12.48 -3.42
C ASP A 47 23.57 -12.33 -4.82
N PRO A 48 23.75 -11.20 -5.52
CA PRO A 48 23.26 -11.04 -6.89
C PRO A 48 23.84 -12.06 -7.89
N GLY A 49 25.04 -12.60 -7.63
CA GLY A 49 25.72 -13.59 -8.45
C GLY A 49 25.36 -15.04 -8.13
N ASP A 50 24.69 -15.30 -7.01
CA ASP A 50 24.32 -16.65 -6.57
C ASP A 50 22.82 -16.74 -6.20
N LYS A 51 22.03 -17.22 -7.17
CA LYS A 51 20.59 -17.43 -6.99
C LYS A 51 20.23 -18.47 -5.92
N SER A 52 21.16 -19.32 -5.48
CA SER A 52 20.89 -20.25 -4.38
C SER A 52 20.68 -19.54 -3.04
N THR A 53 21.19 -18.30 -2.93
CA THR A 53 20.95 -17.43 -1.77
C THR A 53 19.56 -16.78 -1.78
N TRP A 54 18.81 -16.84 -2.89
CA TRP A 54 17.50 -16.21 -3.07
C TRP A 54 16.39 -17.11 -2.52
N VAL A 55 16.50 -17.47 -1.24
CA VAL A 55 15.69 -18.52 -0.60
C VAL A 55 14.19 -18.19 -0.49
N PRO A 56 13.75 -16.99 -0.06
CA PRO A 56 12.33 -16.68 0.03
C PRO A 56 11.75 -16.29 -1.34
N GLU A 57 10.63 -16.92 -1.73
CA GLU A 57 9.85 -16.52 -2.92
C GLU A 57 9.29 -15.10 -2.78
N TYR A 58 9.03 -14.67 -1.54
CA TYR A 58 8.44 -13.38 -1.22
C TYR A 58 9.00 -12.83 0.10
N ILE A 59 9.49 -11.59 0.08
CA ILE A 59 10.09 -10.89 1.22
C ILE A 59 9.51 -9.49 1.39
N LYS A 60 9.30 -9.07 2.64
CA LYS A 60 8.85 -7.73 3.02
C LYS A 60 9.96 -7.06 3.83
N LEU A 61 10.60 -6.04 3.26
CA LEU A 61 11.68 -5.30 3.91
C LEU A 61 11.12 -4.14 4.79
N PRO A 62 11.82 -3.79 5.90
CA PRO A 62 11.59 -2.56 6.63
C PRO A 62 12.02 -1.34 5.82
N ARG A 63 11.42 -0.18 6.13
CA ARG A 63 11.80 1.11 5.55
C ARG A 63 13.09 1.61 6.16
N HIS A 64 14.09 1.94 5.34
CA HIS A 64 15.27 2.70 5.79
C HIS A 64 15.19 4.17 5.38
N ARG A 65 14.46 4.47 4.30
CA ARG A 65 14.31 5.79 3.69
C ARG A 65 12.83 6.08 3.46
N GLU A 66 12.48 7.35 3.46
CA GLU A 66 11.12 7.80 3.22
C GLU A 66 11.11 9.17 2.54
N ALA A 67 10.14 9.36 1.66
CA ALA A 67 9.89 10.60 0.94
C ALA A 67 8.40 10.87 0.94
N ARG A 68 7.99 12.13 0.80
CA ARG A 68 6.56 12.44 0.65
C ARG A 68 6.06 11.93 -0.71
N CYS A 69 4.79 11.57 -0.79
CA CYS A 69 4.19 11.05 -2.03
C CYS A 69 4.36 12.03 -3.20
N GLU A 70 4.13 13.32 -2.94
CA GLU A 70 4.27 14.39 -3.93
C GLU A 70 5.72 14.61 -4.40
N GLU A 71 6.70 14.22 -3.59
CA GLU A 71 8.13 14.28 -3.96
C GLU A 71 8.52 12.99 -4.70
N PHE A 72 8.07 11.84 -4.20
CA PHE A 72 8.40 10.52 -4.73
C PHE A 72 7.80 10.29 -6.11
N CYS A 73 6.56 10.72 -6.33
CA CYS A 73 5.86 10.56 -7.59
C CYS A 73 5.12 11.84 -8.02
N PRO A 74 5.84 12.91 -8.38
CA PRO A 74 5.26 14.24 -8.60
C PRO A 74 4.23 14.28 -9.73
N GLU A 75 4.33 13.39 -10.72
CA GLU A 75 3.36 13.29 -11.82
C GLU A 75 2.11 12.49 -11.45
N ALA A 76 2.22 11.51 -10.54
CA ALA A 76 1.09 10.70 -10.11
C ALA A 76 0.30 11.37 -8.99
N TRP A 77 0.95 12.13 -8.10
CA TRP A 77 0.28 12.73 -6.95
C TRP A 77 -0.90 13.63 -7.32
N PRO A 78 -0.77 14.61 -8.24
CA PRO A 78 -1.90 15.45 -8.63
C PRO A 78 -3.06 14.65 -9.25
N LYS A 79 -2.77 13.53 -9.92
CA LYS A 79 -3.79 12.61 -10.46
C LYS A 79 -4.49 11.81 -9.37
N ILE A 80 -3.77 11.42 -8.32
CA ILE A 80 -4.36 10.84 -7.11
C ILE A 80 -5.35 11.84 -6.48
N LEU A 81 -4.99 13.13 -6.42
CA LEU A 81 -5.88 14.17 -5.89
C LEU A 81 -7.18 14.30 -6.68
N ASP A 82 -7.11 14.25 -8.02
CA ASP A 82 -8.31 14.22 -8.87
C ASP A 82 -9.17 12.97 -8.61
N ILE A 83 -8.56 11.82 -8.33
CA ILE A 83 -9.29 10.56 -8.04
C ILE A 83 -10.05 10.64 -6.73
N VAL A 84 -9.39 11.11 -5.66
CA VAL A 84 -9.98 11.14 -4.30
C VAL A 84 -10.80 12.40 -4.03
N GLY A 85 -10.72 13.41 -4.91
CA GLY A 85 -11.50 14.64 -4.81
C GLY A 85 -10.85 15.76 -3.99
N GLY A 86 -9.52 15.73 -3.80
CA GLY A 86 -8.76 16.79 -3.13
C GLY A 86 -7.78 16.29 -2.08
N GLU A 87 -6.78 17.12 -1.79
CA GLU A 87 -5.75 16.81 -0.80
C GLU A 87 -6.28 16.84 0.64
N ASP A 88 -7.32 17.64 0.90
CA ASP A 88 -8.03 17.69 2.19
C ASP A 88 -8.70 16.35 2.56
N LYS A 89 -8.89 15.46 1.57
CA LYS A 89 -9.44 14.12 1.79
C LYS A 89 -8.41 13.13 2.28
N ILE A 90 -7.11 13.42 2.16
CA ILE A 90 -6.04 12.46 2.45
C ILE A 90 -5.49 12.68 3.86
N ASP A 91 -5.28 11.59 4.61
CA ASP A 91 -4.62 11.63 5.91
C ASP A 91 -3.21 12.25 5.79
N PRO A 92 -2.90 13.34 6.52
CA PRO A 92 -1.66 14.08 6.35
C PRO A 92 -0.41 13.32 6.82
N VAL A 93 -0.57 12.21 7.54
CA VAL A 93 0.51 11.47 8.18
C VAL A 93 0.58 10.04 7.66
N ARG A 94 -0.52 9.28 7.76
CA ARG A 94 -0.51 7.85 7.42
C ARG A 94 -0.41 7.68 5.92
N GLU A 95 0.75 7.21 5.49
CA GLU A 95 1.02 6.78 4.12
C GLU A 95 1.00 7.92 3.08
N ARG A 96 1.08 9.18 3.55
CA ARG A 96 1.61 10.33 2.80
C ARG A 96 3.13 10.26 2.61
N TRP A 97 3.78 9.34 3.32
CA TRP A 97 5.20 9.00 3.22
C TRP A 97 5.38 7.65 2.54
N PHE A 98 6.01 7.67 1.38
CA PHE A 98 6.37 6.50 0.60
C PHE A 98 7.76 6.03 1.05
N GLY A 99 7.92 4.71 1.14
CA GLY A 99 9.18 4.06 1.52
C GLY A 99 9.38 2.81 0.69
N ASP A 100 10.50 2.13 0.87
CA ASP A 100 10.89 0.96 0.09
C ASP A 100 10.26 -0.38 0.57
N GLN A 101 9.01 -0.36 1.04
CA GLN A 101 8.27 -1.57 1.44
C GLN A 101 7.38 -2.15 0.33
N PHE A 102 7.53 -3.46 0.09
CA PHE A 102 6.85 -4.25 -0.94
C PHE A 102 5.60 -4.96 -0.39
N ILE A 103 4.40 -4.79 -0.98
CA ILE A 103 3.14 -5.43 -0.49
C ILE A 103 2.19 -5.79 -1.65
N VAL A 104 1.40 -6.87 -1.49
CA VAL A 104 0.32 -7.32 -2.41
C VAL A 104 -0.99 -7.54 -1.63
N ASN A 105 -2.16 -7.14 -2.14
CA ASN A 105 -3.48 -7.36 -1.51
C ASN A 105 -4.68 -7.19 -2.49
N PHE A 106 -5.89 -7.65 -2.16
CA PHE A 106 -7.07 -7.68 -3.05
C PHE A 106 -8.34 -7.10 -2.38
N GLY A 107 -9.24 -6.42 -3.09
CA GLY A 107 -10.39 -5.71 -2.52
C GLY A 107 -11.75 -6.46 -2.42
N TYR A 108 -12.76 -5.78 -1.82
CA TYR A 108 -14.12 -6.27 -1.53
C TYR A 108 -15.20 -5.17 -1.53
N ALA A 109 -16.06 -5.08 -2.55
CA ALA A 109 -17.12 -4.06 -2.56
C ALA A 109 -18.46 -4.53 -1.94
N LYS A 110 -18.86 -5.79 -2.12
CA LYS A 110 -20.21 -6.25 -1.77
C LYS A 110 -20.39 -6.54 -0.27
N GLN A 111 -19.40 -7.13 0.38
CA GLN A 111 -19.48 -7.52 1.78
C GLN A 111 -19.37 -6.31 2.72
N LEU A 112 -18.66 -5.24 2.32
CA LEU A 112 -18.62 -3.98 3.06
C LEU A 112 -19.98 -3.26 3.06
N TYR A 113 -20.74 -3.38 1.98
CA TYR A 113 -22.09 -2.80 1.88
C TYR A 113 -23.09 -3.49 2.83
N GLU A 114 -22.93 -4.79 3.07
CA GLU A 114 -23.81 -5.59 3.93
C GLU A 114 -23.44 -5.48 5.43
N ALA A 115 -22.34 -4.79 5.79
CA ALA A 115 -21.82 -4.64 7.16
C ALA A 115 -21.59 -3.14 7.52
N PRO A 116 -22.63 -2.37 7.89
CA PRO A 116 -22.53 -0.92 8.13
C PRO A 116 -21.65 -0.53 9.34
N GLU A 117 -21.40 -1.48 10.24
CA GLU A 117 -20.41 -1.38 11.32
C GLU A 117 -18.96 -1.51 10.83
N GLY A 118 -18.75 -1.93 9.58
CA GLY A 118 -17.45 -2.28 9.01
C GLY A 118 -16.97 -3.67 9.42
N ILE A 119 -16.18 -4.31 8.56
CA ILE A 119 -15.65 -5.65 8.85
C ILE A 119 -14.30 -5.53 9.54
N ASP A 120 -14.23 -6.10 10.75
CA ASP A 120 -13.01 -6.18 11.54
C ASP A 120 -12.21 -7.46 11.18
N PRO A 121 -10.87 -7.41 11.12
CA PRO A 121 -10.06 -8.62 11.02
C PRO A 121 -10.37 -9.62 12.15
N PRO A 122 -10.46 -10.95 11.90
CA PRO A 122 -10.15 -11.69 10.67
C PRO A 122 -11.09 -11.44 9.48
N LEU A 123 -10.52 -11.11 8.32
CA LEU A 123 -11.29 -10.96 7.07
C LEU A 123 -11.44 -12.31 6.34
N GLU A 124 -12.04 -13.30 6.99
CA GLU A 124 -12.21 -14.67 6.45
C GLU A 124 -13.31 -14.75 5.38
N HIS A 125 -13.16 -15.66 4.41
CA HIS A 125 -14.13 -15.96 3.33
C HIS A 125 -14.47 -14.87 2.30
N LEU A 126 -13.94 -13.66 2.47
CA LEU A 126 -14.31 -12.54 1.65
C LEU A 126 -13.92 -12.77 0.14
N TYR A 127 -12.81 -13.47 -0.19
CA TYR A 127 -12.35 -13.73 -1.58
C TYR A 127 -12.89 -15.02 -2.21
N THR A 128 -13.84 -15.70 -1.57
CA THR A 128 -14.33 -17.01 -2.07
C THR A 128 -14.93 -16.93 -3.48
N HIS A 129 -15.35 -15.74 -3.90
CA HIS A 129 -15.88 -15.47 -5.24
C HIS A 129 -14.80 -15.30 -6.32
N LEU A 130 -13.52 -15.09 -5.98
CA LEU A 130 -12.46 -14.82 -6.98
C LEU A 130 -12.26 -15.97 -7.97
N GLY A 131 -12.49 -17.22 -7.54
CA GLY A 131 -12.45 -18.38 -8.44
C GLY A 131 -13.52 -18.38 -9.54
N LYS A 132 -14.49 -17.47 -9.47
CA LYS A 132 -15.55 -17.27 -10.46
C LYS A 132 -15.32 -16.04 -11.35
N CYS A 133 -14.22 -15.30 -11.17
CA CYS A 133 -13.91 -14.14 -12.00
C CYS A 133 -13.47 -14.58 -13.40
N GLU A 134 -14.21 -14.15 -14.42
CA GLU A 134 -13.91 -14.48 -15.82
C GLU A 134 -13.05 -13.40 -16.52
N LYS A 135 -13.10 -12.17 -16.00
CA LYS A 135 -12.32 -11.04 -16.53
C LYS A 135 -11.10 -10.81 -15.66
N LEU A 136 -9.95 -11.24 -16.17
CA LEU A 136 -8.65 -11.04 -15.56
C LEU A 136 -7.83 -10.09 -16.44
N SER A 137 -7.29 -9.03 -15.84
CA SER A 137 -6.37 -8.11 -16.50
C SER A 137 -4.98 -8.29 -15.93
N THR A 138 -3.99 -8.36 -16.81
CA THR A 138 -2.57 -8.34 -16.40
C THR A 138 -2.03 -6.95 -16.62
N VAL A 139 -1.36 -6.39 -15.61
CA VAL A 139 -0.67 -5.11 -15.73
C VAL A 139 0.82 -5.36 -15.77
N VAL A 140 1.48 -4.81 -16.80
CA VAL A 140 2.93 -4.81 -16.94
C VAL A 140 3.40 -3.37 -16.76
N ALA A 141 4.40 -3.19 -15.90
CA ALA A 141 4.97 -1.91 -15.55
C ALA A 141 6.49 -1.96 -15.72
N ASN A 142 7.05 -0.83 -16.16
CA ASN A 142 8.48 -0.60 -16.23
C ASN A 142 8.98 0.03 -14.91
N LYS A 143 10.30 0.02 -14.70
CA LYS A 143 10.92 0.80 -13.63
C LYS A 143 10.49 2.26 -13.76
N GLY A 144 9.98 2.82 -12.66
CA GLY A 144 9.52 4.20 -12.60
C GLY A 144 8.02 4.37 -12.82
N ASP A 145 7.32 3.36 -13.33
CA ASP A 145 5.86 3.43 -13.47
C ASP A 145 5.16 3.28 -12.13
N LEU A 146 3.99 3.91 -12.02
CA LEU A 146 3.09 3.77 -10.89
C LEU A 146 1.73 3.27 -11.37
N ILE A 147 1.15 2.30 -10.66
CA ILE A 147 -0.22 1.83 -10.90
C ILE A 147 -1.08 2.32 -9.74
N ILE A 148 -2.01 3.22 -10.02
CA ILE A 148 -3.01 3.66 -9.04
C ILE A 148 -4.16 2.66 -9.11
N THR A 149 -4.53 2.08 -7.97
CA THR A 149 -5.64 1.13 -7.88
C THR A 149 -6.69 1.64 -6.90
N HIS A 150 -7.95 1.41 -7.22
CA HIS A 150 -9.05 1.58 -6.28
C HIS A 150 -8.89 0.58 -5.14
N SER A 151 -9.12 1.01 -3.90
CA SER A 151 -8.92 0.17 -2.71
C SER A 151 -9.74 -1.13 -2.73
N LEU A 152 -10.90 -1.10 -3.40
CA LEU A 152 -11.80 -2.25 -3.55
C LEU A 152 -11.52 -3.12 -4.78
N LEU A 153 -10.49 -2.83 -5.58
CA LEU A 153 -10.12 -3.65 -6.74
C LEU A 153 -9.36 -4.91 -6.27
N PRO A 154 -9.86 -6.14 -6.54
CA PRO A 154 -9.08 -7.36 -6.32
C PRO A 154 -7.86 -7.43 -7.25
N HIS A 155 -6.65 -7.57 -6.70
CA HIS A 155 -5.42 -7.72 -7.49
C HIS A 155 -4.36 -8.64 -6.84
N THR A 156 -3.74 -9.52 -7.64
CA THR A 156 -2.69 -10.46 -7.19
C THR A 156 -1.33 -10.08 -7.71
N TYR A 157 -0.28 -10.58 -7.04
CA TYR A 157 0.99 -10.76 -7.70
C TYR A 157 0.93 -11.99 -8.59
N THR A 158 1.52 -11.91 -9.77
CA THR A 158 1.78 -13.07 -10.63
C THR A 158 2.93 -13.88 -10.03
N PRO A 159 2.88 -15.22 -10.01
CA PRO A 159 4.03 -16.06 -9.62
C PRO A 159 5.31 -15.72 -10.41
N ASN A 160 6.49 -15.92 -9.81
CA ASN A 160 7.77 -15.51 -10.38
C ASN A 160 8.55 -16.67 -11.02
N HIS A 161 8.06 -17.18 -12.14
CA HIS A 161 8.68 -18.36 -12.77
C HIS A 161 10.08 -18.10 -13.33
N CYS A 162 10.43 -16.85 -13.65
CA CYS A 162 11.75 -16.50 -14.19
C CYS A 162 12.83 -16.39 -13.11
N HIS A 163 12.44 -16.39 -11.82
CA HIS A 163 13.36 -16.29 -10.69
C HIS A 163 14.33 -15.10 -10.85
N PHE A 164 13.77 -13.90 -11.10
CA PHE A 164 14.48 -12.61 -11.07
C PHE A 164 13.79 -11.68 -10.06
N PRO A 165 14.52 -10.79 -9.34
CA PRO A 165 13.89 -9.86 -8.41
C PRO A 165 12.83 -8.99 -9.11
N ARG A 166 11.62 -8.95 -8.54
CA ARG A 166 10.55 -8.02 -8.93
C ARG A 166 10.25 -7.13 -7.73
N ILE A 167 10.61 -5.86 -7.85
CA ILE A 167 10.70 -4.91 -6.76
C ILE A 167 9.63 -3.83 -6.99
N ILE A 168 8.61 -3.78 -6.11
CA ILE A 168 7.45 -2.87 -6.14
C ILE A 168 7.08 -2.19 -4.80
N THR A 169 7.35 -0.90 -4.61
CA THR A 169 6.78 -0.26 -3.39
C THR A 169 5.25 -0.19 -3.51
N ASN A 170 4.53 -0.52 -2.42
CA ASN A 170 3.07 -0.46 -2.38
C ASN A 170 2.62 0.39 -1.18
N PRO A 171 2.66 1.73 -1.31
CA PRO A 171 2.04 2.64 -0.37
C PRO A 171 0.53 2.72 -0.60
N HIS A 172 -0.24 3.05 0.44
CA HIS A 172 -1.66 3.33 0.30
C HIS A 172 -1.96 4.81 0.51
N VAL A 173 -3.06 5.28 -0.03
CA VAL A 173 -3.60 6.60 0.27
C VAL A 173 -4.76 6.38 1.22
N ASN A 174 -4.63 6.84 2.48
CA ASN A 174 -5.74 6.78 3.43
C ASN A 174 -6.54 8.07 3.35
N LEU A 175 -7.84 7.94 3.52
CA LEU A 175 -8.72 9.09 3.65
C LEU A 175 -8.88 9.49 5.11
N VAL A 176 -9.17 10.77 5.34
CA VAL A 176 -9.57 11.28 6.66
C VAL A 176 -11.01 10.90 7.03
N GLU A 177 -11.87 10.71 6.03
CA GLU A 177 -13.29 10.37 6.19
C GLU A 177 -13.69 9.22 5.25
N PRO A 178 -14.73 8.42 5.57
CA PRO A 178 -15.33 7.44 4.65
C PRO A 178 -15.84 8.08 3.34
N TRP A 179 -16.14 7.27 2.33
CA TRP A 179 -16.78 7.79 1.12
C TRP A 179 -18.23 8.23 1.40
N ASP A 180 -18.69 9.28 0.71
CA ASP A 180 -20.08 9.72 0.77
C ASP A 180 -20.79 9.33 -0.53
N LEU A 181 -21.56 8.25 -0.45
CA LEU A 181 -22.31 7.69 -1.56
C LEU A 181 -23.75 8.22 -1.68
N ASN A 182 -24.09 9.30 -0.99
CA ASN A 182 -25.41 9.93 -1.07
C ASN A 182 -25.34 11.46 -1.00
N ARG A 183 -24.44 12.05 -1.80
CA ARG A 183 -24.27 13.50 -1.89
C ARG A 183 -25.50 14.15 -2.56
N PRO A 184 -26.09 15.21 -1.98
CA PRO A 184 -27.23 15.91 -2.58
C PRO A 184 -26.96 16.46 -3.99
N ASP A 185 -25.72 16.91 -4.25
CA ASP A 185 -25.30 17.48 -5.53
C ASP A 185 -24.84 16.43 -6.56
N ARG A 186 -24.77 15.15 -6.17
CA ARG A 186 -24.25 14.03 -6.97
C ARG A 186 -22.82 14.23 -7.47
N ASN A 187 -22.06 15.17 -6.90
CA ASN A 187 -20.69 15.42 -7.31
C ASN A 187 -19.73 14.43 -6.64
N TYR A 188 -19.83 13.17 -7.06
CA TYR A 188 -19.02 12.07 -6.55
C TYR A 188 -17.59 12.09 -7.10
N THR A 189 -16.65 11.69 -6.26
CA THR A 189 -15.25 11.39 -6.60
C THR A 189 -15.15 10.20 -7.56
N LEU A 190 -14.00 9.98 -8.19
CA LEU A 190 -13.82 8.81 -9.06
C LEU A 190 -13.95 7.50 -8.28
N CYS A 191 -13.48 7.46 -7.02
CA CYS A 191 -13.65 6.30 -6.15
C CYS A 191 -15.12 5.99 -5.87
N GLU A 192 -15.89 7.00 -5.45
CA GLU A 192 -17.33 6.86 -5.18
C GLU A 192 -18.08 6.39 -6.44
N GLN A 193 -17.76 6.95 -7.60
CA GLN A 193 -18.35 6.54 -8.87
C GLN A 193 -18.04 5.08 -9.23
N VAL A 194 -16.81 4.60 -9.00
CA VAL A 194 -16.44 3.18 -9.19
C VAL A 194 -17.32 2.28 -8.31
N ILE A 195 -17.54 2.65 -7.05
CA ILE A 195 -18.35 1.90 -6.09
C ILE A 195 -19.82 1.87 -6.54
N LEU A 196 -20.41 3.04 -6.78
CA LEU A 196 -21.81 3.18 -7.21
C LEU A 196 -22.10 2.38 -8.48
N ARG A 197 -21.21 2.48 -9.47
CA ARG A 197 -21.30 1.70 -10.71
C ARG A 197 -21.20 0.19 -10.45
N ALA A 198 -20.26 -0.25 -9.61
CA ALA A 198 -20.10 -1.67 -9.29
C ALA A 198 -21.34 -2.25 -8.58
N LEU A 199 -22.08 -1.41 -7.85
CA LEU A 199 -23.34 -1.76 -7.19
C LEU A 199 -24.58 -1.58 -8.10
N GLY A 200 -24.44 -0.94 -9.27
CA GLY A 200 -25.57 -0.60 -10.14
C GLY A 200 -26.51 0.43 -9.52
N ARG A 201 -25.97 1.39 -8.76
CA ARG A 201 -26.73 2.39 -7.98
C ARG A 201 -26.30 3.81 -8.36
N GLU A 202 -27.22 4.76 -8.29
CA GLU A 202 -26.90 6.20 -8.42
C GLU A 202 -26.56 6.87 -7.08
N SER A 203 -27.07 6.32 -5.98
CA SER A 203 -26.78 6.73 -4.62
C SER A 203 -27.16 5.64 -3.61
N ILE A 204 -26.69 5.79 -2.38
CA ILE A 204 -26.92 4.87 -1.26
C ILE A 204 -27.35 5.66 0.00
N PRO A 205 -28.58 6.21 0.03
CA PRO A 205 -29.09 6.97 1.18
C PRO A 205 -29.25 6.14 2.47
N GLU A 206 -29.38 4.82 2.32
CA GLU A 206 -29.59 3.89 3.42
C GLU A 206 -28.31 3.56 4.20
N TYR A 207 -27.12 3.76 3.59
CA TYR A 207 -25.85 3.42 4.25
C TYR A 207 -25.40 4.56 5.16
N LYS A 208 -25.27 4.25 6.44
CA LYS A 208 -24.71 5.14 7.45
C LYS A 208 -23.76 4.36 8.34
N PRO A 209 -22.49 4.80 8.50
CA PRO A 209 -21.59 4.25 9.49
C PRO A 209 -22.27 4.20 10.87
N THR A 210 -22.28 3.03 11.52
CA THR A 210 -22.94 2.85 12.83
C THR A 210 -22.01 3.09 14.02
N ARG A 211 -20.71 3.29 13.78
CA ARG A 211 -19.68 3.56 14.79
C ARG A 211 -18.45 4.23 14.17
N GLU A 212 -17.62 4.82 15.03
CA GLU A 212 -16.28 5.28 14.66
C GLU A 212 -15.40 4.13 14.15
N ARG A 213 -14.51 4.44 13.20
CA ARG A 213 -13.62 3.47 12.57
C ARG A 213 -12.49 3.09 13.52
N LEU A 214 -12.19 1.80 13.62
CA LEU A 214 -11.10 1.32 14.46
C LEU A 214 -9.74 1.46 13.79
N ALA A 215 -8.73 1.81 14.58
CA ALA A 215 -7.35 1.74 14.16
C ALA A 215 -6.79 0.33 14.42
N TYR A 216 -6.20 -0.26 13.38
CA TYR A 216 -5.50 -1.53 13.48
C TYR A 216 -4.00 -1.36 13.38
N TYR A 217 -3.29 -2.00 14.31
CA TYR A 217 -1.84 -2.09 14.31
C TYR A 217 -1.37 -3.06 13.21
N PRO A 218 -0.48 -2.65 12.30
CA PRO A 218 -0.11 -3.48 11.16
C PRO A 218 0.68 -4.72 11.59
N ARG A 219 0.21 -5.92 11.22
CA ARG A 219 0.91 -7.19 11.52
C ARG A 219 2.37 -7.21 11.07
N THR A 220 2.69 -6.43 10.05
CA THR A 220 4.03 -6.40 9.46
C THR A 220 5.06 -5.67 10.29
N ALA A 221 4.64 -4.87 11.26
CA ALA A 221 5.54 -4.07 12.09
C ALA A 221 6.58 -4.93 12.81
N PHE A 222 6.16 -6.06 13.39
CA PHE A 222 7.01 -6.93 14.20
C PHE A 222 8.15 -7.54 13.37
N PHE A 223 7.83 -8.32 12.34
CA PHE A 223 8.87 -8.95 11.54
C PHE A 223 9.72 -7.94 10.75
N LYS A 224 9.19 -6.74 10.44
CA LYS A 224 9.99 -5.66 9.84
C LYS A 224 11.01 -5.13 10.84
N ARG A 225 10.59 -4.82 12.07
CA ARG A 225 11.49 -4.36 13.15
C ARG A 225 12.58 -5.38 13.47
N GLU A 226 12.24 -6.66 13.55
CA GLU A 226 13.22 -7.73 13.79
C GLU A 226 14.30 -7.81 12.72
N ARG A 227 13.96 -7.47 11.46
CA ARG A 227 14.92 -7.47 10.35
C ARG A 227 15.87 -6.28 10.37
N VAL A 228 15.46 -5.14 10.94
CA VAL A 228 16.21 -3.87 10.89
C VAL A 228 17.67 -4.06 11.32
N LYS A 229 17.91 -4.74 12.44
CA LYS A 229 19.27 -4.92 12.98
C LYS A 229 20.18 -5.62 11.97
N GLY A 230 19.75 -6.78 11.47
CA GLY A 230 20.54 -7.57 10.52
C GLY A 230 20.68 -6.90 9.15
N GLU A 231 19.64 -6.21 8.68
CA GLU A 231 19.72 -5.42 7.44
C GLU A 231 20.73 -4.29 7.56
N LEU A 232 20.69 -3.56 8.68
CA LEU A 232 21.60 -2.45 8.95
C LEU A 232 23.06 -2.90 9.07
N GLU A 233 23.32 -4.01 9.75
CA GLU A 233 24.66 -4.63 9.83
C GLU A 233 25.22 -4.94 8.44
N ARG A 234 24.39 -5.51 7.54
CA ARG A 234 24.81 -5.81 6.17
C ARG A 234 25.01 -4.56 5.32
N MET A 235 24.17 -3.54 5.49
CA MET A 235 24.33 -2.26 4.80
C MET A 235 25.63 -1.56 5.20
N ILE A 236 25.97 -1.56 6.50
CA ILE A 236 27.22 -0.99 7.02
C ILE A 236 28.42 -1.76 6.47
N ALA A 237 28.41 -3.09 6.56
CA ALA A 237 29.49 -3.91 6.02
C ALA A 237 29.68 -3.70 4.51
N ALA A 238 28.58 -3.54 3.75
CA ALA A 238 28.64 -3.26 2.33
C ALA A 238 29.21 -1.85 2.00
N ALA A 239 28.96 -0.86 2.86
CA ALA A 239 29.56 0.47 2.74
C ALA A 239 31.07 0.45 3.04
N GLU A 240 31.46 -0.23 4.13
CA GLU A 240 32.87 -0.39 4.54
C GLU A 240 33.69 -1.15 3.49
N ALA A 241 33.12 -2.21 2.89
CA ALA A 241 33.77 -2.96 1.80
C ALA A 241 34.03 -2.10 0.55
N LYS A 242 33.30 -0.99 0.37
CA LYS A 242 33.49 -0.01 -0.70
C LYS A 242 34.41 1.16 -0.29
N GLY A 243 35.03 1.08 0.89
CA GLY A 243 35.89 2.14 1.44
C GLY A 243 35.13 3.28 2.13
N GLY A 244 33.83 3.13 2.34
CA GLY A 244 33.00 4.04 3.15
C GLY A 244 32.95 3.63 4.61
N SER A 245 31.90 4.07 5.30
CA SER A 245 31.69 3.91 6.73
C SER A 245 30.20 3.81 7.07
N LYS A 246 29.90 3.56 8.34
CA LYS A 246 28.54 3.65 8.88
C LYS A 246 27.85 5.01 8.60
N ALA A 247 28.61 6.11 8.52
CA ALA A 247 28.06 7.44 8.25
C ALA A 247 27.52 7.59 6.82
N ASP A 248 28.00 6.74 5.89
CA ASP A 248 27.59 6.75 4.48
C ASP A 248 26.32 5.92 4.25
N VAL A 249 25.81 5.23 5.29
CA VAL A 249 24.59 4.43 5.21
C VAL A 249 23.38 5.31 5.45
N ASP A 250 22.64 5.59 4.38
CA ASP A 250 21.38 6.32 4.48
C ASP A 250 20.28 5.42 5.09
N SER A 251 20.04 5.59 6.41
CA SER A 251 18.99 4.89 7.14
C SER A 251 18.46 5.72 8.31
N VAL A 252 17.13 5.78 8.44
CA VAL A 252 16.45 6.43 9.57
C VAL A 252 16.86 5.88 10.94
N TYR A 253 17.21 4.59 11.02
CA TYR A 253 17.67 3.94 12.26
C TYR A 253 19.08 4.37 12.71
N LEU A 254 19.79 5.13 11.89
CA LEU A 254 21.09 5.73 12.23
C LEU A 254 21.00 7.21 12.61
N ARG A 255 19.83 7.83 12.47
CA ARG A 255 19.62 9.28 12.65
C ARG A 255 19.21 9.68 14.08
N GLY A 256 19.28 8.73 15.02
CA GLY A 256 18.96 8.96 16.44
C GLY A 256 17.50 8.69 16.80
N GLU A 257 17.20 8.79 18.11
CA GLU A 257 15.92 8.37 18.70
C GLU A 257 14.72 9.14 18.14
N GLU A 258 14.83 10.46 17.97
CA GLU A 258 13.73 11.29 17.47
C GLU A 258 13.35 10.96 16.02
N ALA A 259 14.35 10.67 15.17
CA ALA A 259 14.11 10.24 13.80
C ALA A 259 13.39 8.88 13.76
N ILE A 260 13.74 7.97 14.67
CA ILE A 260 13.07 6.67 14.81
C ILE A 260 11.63 6.87 15.30
N LYS A 261 11.39 7.70 16.32
CA LYS A 261 10.02 7.99 16.81
C LYS A 261 9.13 8.55 15.70
N GLU A 262 9.64 9.50 14.93
CA GLU A 262 8.90 10.08 13.82
C GLU A 262 8.64 9.04 12.71
N HIS A 263 9.61 8.18 12.42
CA HIS A 263 9.43 7.06 11.51
C HIS A 263 8.34 6.09 11.98
N GLU A 264 8.33 5.73 13.26
CA GLU A 264 7.31 4.86 13.84
C GLU A 264 5.93 5.50 13.77
N ARG A 265 5.83 6.80 14.08
CA ARG A 265 4.60 7.58 13.95
C ARG A 265 4.04 7.59 12.52
N ARG A 266 4.89 7.78 11.51
CA ARG A 266 4.50 7.73 10.08
C ARG A 266 3.98 6.38 9.63
N ASN A 267 4.48 5.30 10.23
CA ASN A 267 4.00 3.95 9.98
C ASN A 267 2.76 3.58 10.83
N GLY A 268 2.36 4.43 11.77
CA GLY A 268 1.31 4.16 12.75
C GLY A 268 1.71 3.09 13.77
N TYR A 269 3.02 2.90 13.98
CA TYR A 269 3.56 1.96 14.97
C TYR A 269 3.57 2.54 16.39
N ASP A 270 3.18 3.81 16.54
CA ASP A 270 2.97 4.53 17.80
C ASP A 270 1.55 4.33 18.38
N LYS A 271 0.64 3.70 17.62
CA LYS A 271 -0.76 3.52 18.02
C LYS A 271 -0.95 2.31 18.94
N GLU A 272 -1.98 2.39 19.77
CA GLU A 272 -2.42 1.27 20.60
C GLU A 272 -2.80 0.06 19.74
N PHE A 273 -2.65 -1.14 20.31
CA PHE A 273 -3.19 -2.33 19.70
C PHE A 273 -4.72 -2.22 19.68
N GLY A 274 -5.33 -2.41 18.50
CA GLY A 274 -6.78 -2.42 18.35
C GLY A 274 -7.44 -3.47 19.26
N PRO A 275 -8.77 -3.44 19.42
CA PRO A 275 -9.49 -4.23 20.43
C PRO A 275 -9.31 -5.75 20.30
N ASN A 276 -8.91 -6.23 19.12
CA ASN A 276 -8.64 -7.65 18.84
C ASN A 276 -7.14 -8.02 18.94
N GLY A 277 -6.30 -7.10 19.42
CA GLY A 277 -4.85 -7.28 19.50
C GLY A 277 -4.17 -7.44 18.14
N VAL A 278 -3.00 -8.09 18.13
CA VAL A 278 -2.29 -8.49 16.91
C VAL A 278 -2.44 -10.00 16.77
N LEU A 279 -3.24 -10.47 15.81
CA LEU A 279 -3.33 -11.91 15.53
C LEU A 279 -2.00 -12.40 14.93
N SER A 280 -1.17 -12.96 15.80
CA SER A 280 0.01 -13.73 15.46
C SER A 280 -0.38 -15.04 14.78
N LYS A 281 0.41 -15.51 13.80
CA LYS A 281 0.31 -16.89 13.27
C LYS A 281 0.76 -17.94 14.28
N TYR A 282 1.33 -17.51 15.40
CA TYR A 282 1.94 -18.32 16.43
C TYR A 282 1.41 -17.88 17.79
N ASP A 283 0.63 -18.74 18.45
CA ASP A 283 0.49 -18.63 19.90
C ASP A 283 1.87 -18.82 20.54
N VAL A 284 2.03 -18.28 21.75
CA VAL A 284 3.17 -18.49 22.66
C VAL A 284 3.51 -19.98 22.87
N ASP A 285 2.58 -20.88 22.53
CA ASP A 285 2.68 -22.34 22.65
C ASP A 285 2.85 -23.10 21.30
N GLY A 286 3.17 -22.42 20.19
CA GLY A 286 3.62 -23.05 18.95
C GLY A 286 2.59 -23.92 18.20
N LYS A 287 1.29 -23.85 18.53
CA LYS A 287 0.23 -24.57 17.81
C LYS A 287 -0.36 -23.70 16.71
N ALA A 288 -0.22 -24.13 15.45
CA ALA A 288 -0.77 -23.45 14.30
C ALA A 288 -2.32 -23.39 14.37
N ARG A 289 -2.88 -22.19 14.36
CA ARG A 289 -4.27 -21.95 13.92
C ARG A 289 -4.27 -21.45 12.48
N ALA A 290 -5.36 -21.75 11.78
CA ALA A 290 -5.62 -21.42 10.38
C ALA A 290 -5.31 -19.94 10.05
N PRO A 291 -4.95 -19.62 8.78
CA PRO A 291 -4.46 -18.31 8.42
C PRO A 291 -5.51 -17.21 8.57
N VAL A 292 -5.28 -16.27 9.50
CA VAL A 292 -6.00 -15.00 9.52
C VAL A 292 -5.19 -13.92 8.78
N THR A 293 -5.82 -13.28 7.80
CA THR A 293 -5.34 -12.05 7.17
C THR A 293 -5.84 -10.86 7.98
N ILE A 294 -4.93 -10.09 8.58
CA ILE A 294 -5.22 -8.77 9.15
C ILE A 294 -4.73 -7.73 8.17
N THR A 295 -5.67 -7.02 7.57
CA THR A 295 -5.44 -5.78 6.81
C THR A 295 -6.30 -4.69 7.43
N LYS A 296 -5.89 -3.42 7.28
CA LYS A 296 -6.68 -2.26 7.69
C LYS A 296 -8.10 -2.37 7.11
N GLN A 297 -9.07 -1.85 7.85
CA GLN A 297 -10.42 -1.61 7.38
C GLN A 297 -10.33 -0.89 6.01
N GLN A 298 -10.69 -1.59 4.93
CA GLN A 298 -10.94 -0.96 3.65
C GLN A 298 -12.40 -0.51 3.68
N VAL A 299 -12.66 0.74 3.32
CA VAL A 299 -13.98 1.36 3.51
C VAL A 299 -14.59 1.68 2.14
N VAL A 300 -15.88 1.33 2.04
CA VAL A 300 -16.90 2.07 1.30
C VAL A 300 -17.33 3.24 2.19
#